data_AF-A0A938FDV4-F1
#
_entry.id   AF-A0A938FDV4-F1
#
_cell.length_a   1.000
_cell.length_b   1.000
_cell.length_c   1.000
_cell.angle_alpha   90.00
_cell.angle_beta   90.00
_cell.angle_gamma   90.00
#
_symmetry.space_group_name_H-M   'P 1'
#
loop_
_entity.id
_entity.type
_entity.pdbx_description
1 polymer ?
#
loop_
_entity_poly.entity_id
_entity_poly.type
_entity_poly.pdbx_seq_one_letter_code
_entity_poly.pdbx_strand_id
1 'polypeptide(L)' 'AKVIFGPAARPLPQLAITVDNEGYLVAKAPFNEAVGPSFWGRDSQ' A
#
# COMPACT_ATOMS: atom_id res chain seq x y z
N ALA A 1 7.09 -2.74 -0.74
CA ALA A 1 7.72 -3.99 -1.23
C ALA A 1 8.59 -3.68 -2.45
N LYS A 2 9.44 -4.60 -2.93
CA LYS A 2 10.16 -4.43 -4.22
C LYS A 2 9.56 -5.39 -5.24
N VAL A 3 9.28 -4.92 -6.45
CA VAL A 3 8.97 -5.82 -7.56
C VAL A 3 10.27 -6.49 -8.00
N ILE A 4 10.32 -7.81 -7.91
CA ILE A 4 11.49 -8.61 -8.29
C ILE A 4 11.25 -9.45 -9.54
N PHE A 5 9.99 -9.58 -9.99
CA PHE A 5 9.61 -10.37 -11.16
C PHE A 5 8.20 -9.99 -11.67
N GLY A 6 7.87 -10.45 -12.88
CA GLY A 6 6.55 -10.29 -13.50
C GLY A 6 6.30 -8.92 -14.12
N PRO A 7 5.10 -8.71 -14.71
CA PRO A 7 4.80 -7.50 -15.49
C PRO A 7 4.39 -6.29 -14.63
N ALA A 8 4.36 -6.42 -13.30
CA ALA A 8 3.95 -5.34 -12.42
C ALA A 8 4.95 -4.18 -12.45
N ALA A 9 4.51 -3.00 -12.89
CA ALA A 9 5.41 -1.85 -13.03
C ALA A 9 5.75 -1.16 -11.70
N ARG A 10 5.06 -1.48 -10.60
CA ARG A 10 5.25 -0.84 -9.29
C ARG A 10 5.00 -1.79 -8.13
N PRO A 11 5.57 -1.51 -6.94
CA PRO A 11 5.26 -2.30 -5.76
C PRO A 11 3.84 -2.05 -5.24
N LEU A 12 3.37 -2.99 -4.41
CA LEU A 12 2.13 -2.81 -3.68
C LEU A 12 2.30 -1.74 -2.58
N PRO A 13 1.35 -0.80 -2.44
CA PRO A 13 1.30 0.12 -1.31
C PRO A 13 1.25 -0.64 0.02
N GLN A 14 1.95 -0.15 1.03
CA GLN A 14 1.98 -0.77 2.35
C GLN A 14 0.94 -0.13 3.26
N LEU A 15 0.15 -0.96 3.96
CA LEU A 15 -0.74 -0.50 5.02
C LEU A 15 0.05 -0.40 6.33
N ALA A 16 0.00 0.76 6.98
CA ALA A 16 0.53 0.93 8.32
C ALA A 16 -0.41 0.25 9.33
N ILE A 17 0.10 -0.71 10.10
CA ILE A 17 -0.67 -1.49 11.08
C ILE A 17 -0.10 -1.23 12.49
N THR A 18 -0.96 -1.21 13.49
CA THR A 18 -0.62 -1.13 14.92
C THR A 18 -1.47 -2.10 15.73
N VAL A 19 -1.14 -2.27 17.01
CA VAL A 19 -1.98 -2.98 17.98
C VAL A 19 -2.79 -1.93 18.76
N ASP A 20 -4.09 -2.19 18.97
CA ASP A 20 -4.95 -1.36 19.84
C ASP A 20 -4.82 -1.74 21.33
N ASN A 21 -5.67 -1.15 22.17
CA ASN A 21 -5.62 -1.38 23.62
C ASN A 21 -6.13 -2.76 24.03
N GLU A 22 -6.94 -3.39 23.17
CA GLU A 22 -7.49 -4.73 23.35
C GLU A 22 -6.60 -5.83 22.75
N GLY A 23 -5.50 -5.46 22.08
CA GLY A 23 -4.53 -6.40 21.52
C GLY A 23 -4.80 -6.81 20.07
N TYR A 24 -5.73 -6.15 19.37
CA TYR A 24 -6.05 -6.45 17.98
C TYR A 24 -5.21 -5.64 17.00
N LEU A 25 -4.99 -6.22 15.81
CA LEU A 25 -4.34 -5.52 14.71
C LEU A 25 -5.32 -4.56 14.04
N VAL A 26 -4.96 -3.28 14.00
CA VAL A 26 -5.76 -2.21 13.39
C VAL A 26 -4.92 -1.36 12.43
N ALA A 27 -5.58 -0.76 11.44
CA ALA A 27 -4.92 0.17 10.54
C ALA A 27 -4.61 1.49 11.26
N LYS A 28 -3.34 1.92 11.21
CA LYS A 28 -2.89 3.18 11.81
C LYS A 28 -3.19 4.38 10.91
N ALA A 29 -3.24 4.16 9.60
CA ALA A 29 -3.49 5.20 8.59
C ALA A 29 -4.02 4.56 7.28
N PRO A 30 -4.63 5.36 6.39
CA PRO A 30 -4.89 4.95 5.01
C PRO A 30 -3.59 4.61 4.25
N PHE A 31 -3.72 3.98 3.08
CA PHE A 31 -2.60 3.85 2.15
C PHE A 31 -2.10 5.23 1.72
N ASN A 32 -0.78 5.37 1.59
CA ASN A 32 -0.14 6.56 1.07
C ASN A 32 -0.26 6.70 -0.47
N GLU A 33 -0.70 5.64 -1.13
CA GLU A 33 -0.83 5.53 -2.57
C GLU A 33 -2.12 4.79 -2.96
N ALA A 34 -2.70 5.14 -4.11
CA ALA A 34 -3.87 4.43 -4.62
C ALA A 34 -3.56 2.93 -4.87
N VAL A 35 -4.50 2.09 -4.43
CA VAL A 35 -4.45 0.63 -4.62
C VAL A 35 -4.94 0.21 -6.01
N GLY A 36 -4.52 -0.97 -6.47
CA GLY A 36 -4.95 -1.54 -7.76
C GLY A 36 -4.08 -1.11 -8.94
N PRO A 37 -4.57 -1.28 -10.20
CA PRO A 37 -3.85 -0.89 -11.41
C PRO A 37 -3.60 0.62 -11.53
N SER A 38 -2.73 1.02 -12.46
CA SER A 38 -2.52 2.44 -12.80
C SER A 38 -3.74 3.02 -13.51
N PHE A 39 -4.00 4.31 -13.30
CA PHE A 39 -5.00 5.10 -14.00
C PHE A 39 -4.39 6.44 -14.43
N TRP A 40 -5.06 7.14 -15.35
CA TRP A 40 -4.61 8.44 -15.84
C TRP A 40 -4.68 9.51 -14.73
N GLY A 41 -3.64 10.34 -14.59
CA GLY A 41 -3.57 11.38 -13.54
C GLY A 41 -3.11 10.86 -12.17
N ARG A 42 -2.56 9.64 -12.10
CA ARG A 42 -1.85 9.16 -10.91
C ARG A 42 -0.48 9.83 -10.82
N ASP A 43 -0.14 10.38 -9.66
CA ASP A 43 1.22 10.81 -9.36
C ASP A 43 2.17 9.61 -9.44
N SER A 44 3.15 9.70 -10.34
CA SER A 44 4.10 8.63 -10.66
C SER A 44 5.43 8.73 -9.91
N GLN A 45 5.53 9.69 -8.98
CA GLN A 45 6.73 9.96 -8.19
C GLN A 45 6.95 8.91 -7.10
#